data_AF-A0A2G9C9T5-F1
#
_entry.id   AF-A0A2G9C9T5-F1
#
_cell.length_a   1.000
_cell.length_b   1.000
_cell.length_c   1.000
_cell.angle_alpha   90.00
_cell.angle_beta   90.00
_cell.angle_gamma   90.00
#
_symmetry.space_group_name_H-M   'P 1'
#
loop_
_entity.id
_entity.type
_entity.pdbx_description
1 polymer ?
#
loop_
_entity_poly.entity_id
_entity_poly.type
_entity_poly.pdbx_seq_one_letter_code
_entity_poly.pdbx_strand_id
1 'polypeptide(L)'
;MRRYEVILERVMVPYHERELARVIASQVLDARLGGPAGVVDAFQAAQAVTGGDPRWPVPETASRSDVAAVKRWRRATEAALDAVERGFAHVFVGMSEQEIELARADEFLTIVPTSNDLPLPARLLSEARVGLPWSATAAVVVSAAAQAALVAPAALIAQAPVMAHAAAFAR
;
A
#
# COMPACT_ATOMS: atom_id res chain seq x y z
N MET A 1 14.06 7.33 -1.54
CA MET A 1 13.13 6.76 -0.53
C MET A 1 12.36 5.63 -1.16
N ARG A 2 12.27 4.46 -0.50
CA ARG A 2 11.43 3.34 -0.98
C ARG A 2 9.96 3.80 -0.99
N ARG A 3 9.27 3.57 -2.11
CA ARG A 3 7.87 4.00 -2.32
C ARG A 3 6.84 3.02 -1.73
N TYR A 4 7.30 1.90 -1.20
CA TYR A 4 6.46 0.86 -0.62
C TYR A 4 7.25 0.05 0.41
N GLU A 5 6.53 -0.63 1.28
CA GLU A 5 7.04 -1.62 2.22
C GLU A 5 6.50 -3.00 1.84
N VAL A 6 7.34 -4.03 1.85
CA VAL A 6 6.92 -5.43 1.62
C VAL A 6 6.43 -6.04 2.92
N ILE A 7 5.26 -6.67 2.86
CA ILE A 7 4.69 -7.46 3.95
C ILE A 7 4.75 -8.93 3.54
N LEU A 8 5.45 -9.73 4.35
CA LEU A 8 5.56 -11.17 4.20
C LEU A 8 4.64 -11.83 5.21
N GLU A 9 3.59 -12.48 4.73
CA GLU A 9 2.60 -13.17 5.54
C GLU A 9 2.82 -14.67 5.50
N ARG A 10 2.93 -15.29 6.68
CA ARG A 10 3.09 -16.74 6.86
C ARG A 10 4.32 -17.35 6.17
N VAL A 11 5.26 -16.52 5.71
CA VAL A 11 6.52 -16.95 5.09
C VAL A 11 7.48 -17.49 6.15
N MET A 12 8.01 -18.69 5.92
CA MET A 12 8.93 -19.37 6.82
C MET A 12 10.34 -18.78 6.73
N VAL A 13 10.61 -17.76 7.57
CA VAL A 13 11.92 -17.10 7.68
C VAL A 13 12.26 -16.92 9.16
N PRO A 14 13.52 -17.13 9.59
CA PRO A 14 13.95 -16.83 10.95
C PRO A 14 13.65 -15.37 11.31
N TYR A 15 13.14 -15.13 12.52
CA TYR A 15 12.65 -13.80 12.92
C TYR A 15 13.69 -12.69 12.69
N HIS A 16 14.96 -12.95 13.04
CA HIS A 16 16.06 -11.99 12.91
C HIS A 16 16.46 -11.70 11.46
N GLU A 17 16.05 -12.53 10.51
CA GLU A 17 16.36 -12.39 9.08
C GLU A 17 15.16 -11.90 8.25
N ARG A 18 14.02 -11.61 8.89
CA ARG A 18 12.82 -11.10 8.19
C ARG A 18 13.09 -9.83 7.39
N GLU A 19 14.00 -8.97 7.85
CA GLU A 19 14.37 -7.77 7.09
C GLU A 19 15.16 -8.14 5.82
N LEU A 20 16.07 -9.10 5.90
CA LEU A 20 16.78 -9.59 4.72
C LEU A 20 15.81 -10.20 3.70
N ALA A 21 14.82 -10.98 4.15
CA ALA A 21 13.77 -11.51 3.28
C ALA A 21 12.95 -10.39 2.60
N ARG A 22 12.59 -9.34 3.34
CA ARG A 22 11.92 -8.16 2.76
C ARG A 22 12.80 -7.46 1.72
N VAL A 23 14.11 -7.37 1.95
CA VAL A 23 15.05 -6.77 0.99
C VAL A 23 15.14 -7.60 -0.29
N ILE A 24 15.29 -8.93 -0.19
CA ILE A 24 15.31 -9.84 -1.35
C ILE A 24 14.01 -9.70 -2.14
N ALA A 25 12.86 -9.77 -1.46
CA ALA A 25 11.56 -9.61 -2.08
C ALA A 25 11.42 -8.26 -2.80
N SER A 26 11.82 -7.16 -2.15
CA SER A 26 11.77 -5.81 -2.75
C SER A 26 12.63 -5.71 -4.01
N GLN A 27 13.86 -6.26 -3.97
CA GLN A 27 14.76 -6.25 -5.13
C GLN A 27 14.18 -7.03 -6.32
N VAL A 28 13.56 -8.18 -6.06
CA VAL A 28 12.93 -8.99 -7.11
C VAL A 28 11.71 -8.29 -7.69
N LEU A 29 10.87 -7.68 -6.84
CA LEU A 29 9.71 -6.90 -7.29
C LEU A 29 10.15 -5.72 -8.16
N ASP A 30 11.14 -4.95 -7.71
CA ASP A 30 11.70 -3.83 -8.47
C ASP A 30 12.24 -4.30 -9.83
N ALA A 31 13.01 -5.39 -9.86
CA ALA A 31 13.56 -5.92 -11.11
C ALA A 31 12.47 -6.41 -12.08
N ARG A 32 11.39 -7.01 -11.57
CA ARG A 32 10.31 -7.58 -12.39
C ARG A 32 9.31 -6.54 -12.88
N LEU A 33 9.11 -5.46 -12.11
CA LEU A 33 8.02 -4.51 -12.35
C LEU A 33 8.51 -3.15 -12.86
N GLY A 34 9.82 -2.95 -13.02
CA GLY A 34 10.39 -1.72 -13.58
C GLY A 34 10.69 -0.66 -12.51
N GLY A 35 11.13 -1.11 -11.33
CA GLY A 35 11.47 -0.29 -10.18
C GLY A 35 10.28 0.06 -9.29
N PRO A 36 10.51 0.92 -8.26
CA PRO A 36 9.53 1.10 -7.20
C PRO A 36 8.19 1.70 -7.61
N ALA A 37 8.16 2.49 -8.69
CA ALA A 37 6.91 3.03 -9.23
C ALA A 37 6.06 1.92 -9.86
N GLY A 38 6.67 1.08 -10.71
CA GLY A 38 5.97 -0.01 -11.38
C GLY A 38 5.47 -1.09 -10.42
N VAL A 39 6.12 -1.26 -9.26
CA VAL A 39 5.64 -2.13 -8.18
C VAL A 39 4.31 -1.61 -7.62
N VAL A 40 4.23 -0.33 -7.28
CA VAL A 40 3.02 0.30 -6.75
C VAL A 40 1.90 0.29 -7.79
N ASP A 41 2.21 0.62 -9.05
CA ASP A 41 1.23 0.64 -10.14
C ASP A 41 0.64 -0.75 -10.40
N ALA A 42 1.50 -1.79 -10.45
CA ALA A 42 1.05 -3.17 -10.65
C ALA A 42 0.21 -3.68 -9.47
N PHE A 43 0.59 -3.34 -8.24
CA PHE A 43 -0.18 -3.68 -7.04
C PHE A 43 -1.56 -3.01 -7.07
N GLN A 44 -1.63 -1.71 -7.32
CA GLN A 44 -2.90 -0.96 -7.37
C GLN A 44 -3.82 -1.47 -8.49
N ALA A 45 -3.26 -1.77 -9.67
CA ALA A 45 -4.03 -2.33 -10.77
C ALA A 45 -4.59 -3.71 -10.43
N ALA A 46 -3.82 -4.57 -9.76
CA ALA A 46 -4.32 -5.88 -9.31
C ALA A 46 -5.33 -5.75 -8.16
N GLN A 47 -5.10 -4.83 -7.22
CA GLN A 47 -5.98 -4.56 -6.08
C GLN A 47 -7.33 -4.03 -6.52
N ALA A 48 -7.38 -3.16 -7.54
CA ALA A 48 -8.64 -2.64 -8.09
C ALA A 48 -9.58 -3.74 -8.62
N VAL A 49 -9.00 -4.86 -9.07
CA VAL A 49 -9.74 -6.00 -9.64
C VAL A 49 -10.09 -7.04 -8.58
N THR A 50 -9.16 -7.29 -7.65
CA THR A 50 -9.23 -8.40 -6.69
C THR A 50 -9.62 -7.98 -5.28
N GLY A 51 -9.79 -6.68 -5.00
CA GLY A 51 -10.11 -6.19 -3.65
C GLY A 51 -8.94 -6.23 -2.67
N GLY A 52 -7.73 -6.59 -3.12
CA GLY A 52 -6.51 -6.57 -2.30
C GLY A 52 -5.97 -7.94 -1.89
N ASP A 53 -6.73 -9.01 -2.12
CA ASP A 53 -6.24 -10.38 -1.97
C ASP A 53 -6.05 -11.02 -3.37
N PRO A 54 -4.82 -11.23 -3.84
CA PRO A 54 -4.59 -11.80 -5.15
C PRO A 54 -4.96 -13.28 -5.25
N ARG A 55 -5.31 -13.97 -4.15
CA ARG A 55 -5.93 -15.31 -4.19
C ARG A 55 -7.37 -15.25 -4.66
N TRP A 56 -8.02 -14.09 -4.57
CA TRP A 56 -9.41 -13.96 -5.00
C TRP A 56 -9.53 -14.12 -6.51
N PRO A 57 -10.62 -14.75 -6.97
CA PRO A 57 -10.84 -14.95 -8.39
C PRO A 57 -10.99 -13.60 -9.11
N VAL A 58 -10.49 -13.54 -10.34
CA VAL A 58 -10.74 -12.39 -11.22
C VAL A 58 -12.21 -12.46 -11.66
N PRO A 59 -13.01 -11.40 -11.50
CA PRO A 59 -14.40 -11.39 -11.95
C PRO A 59 -14.54 -11.75 -13.42
N GLU A 60 -15.58 -12.50 -13.79
CA GLU A 60 -15.83 -12.87 -15.20
C GLU A 60 -16.08 -11.64 -16.11
N THR A 61 -16.52 -10.53 -15.51
CA THR A 61 -16.73 -9.24 -16.17
C THR A 61 -15.45 -8.45 -16.41
N ALA A 62 -14.31 -8.90 -15.89
CA ALA A 62 -13.04 -8.19 -15.99
C ALA A 62 -12.53 -8.13 -17.44
N SER A 63 -11.94 -6.99 -17.81
CA SER A 63 -11.37 -6.80 -19.14
C SER A 63 -10.09 -7.65 -19.33
N ARG A 64 -9.66 -7.84 -20.58
CA ARG A 64 -8.37 -8.52 -20.86
C ARG A 64 -7.18 -7.80 -20.20
N SER A 65 -7.22 -6.47 -20.11
CA SER A 65 -6.20 -5.68 -19.43
C SER A 65 -6.18 -5.94 -17.92
N ASP A 66 -7.34 -6.09 -17.28
CA ASP A 66 -7.45 -6.38 -15.85
C ASP A 66 -6.86 -7.76 -15.54
N VAL A 67 -7.20 -8.76 -16.35
CA VAL A 67 -6.63 -10.11 -16.24
C VAL A 67 -5.10 -10.08 -16.40
N ALA A 68 -4.59 -9.27 -17.34
CA ALA A 68 -3.15 -9.12 -17.55
C ALA A 68 -2.45 -8.42 -16.37
N ALA A 69 -3.08 -7.41 -15.77
CA ALA A 69 -2.57 -6.71 -14.59
C ALA A 69 -2.47 -7.66 -13.39
N VAL A 70 -3.53 -8.41 -13.09
CA VAL A 70 -3.54 -9.40 -12.00
C VAL A 70 -2.48 -10.49 -12.24
N LYS A 71 -2.37 -11.01 -13.46
CA LYS A 71 -1.32 -12.00 -13.80
C LYS A 71 0.09 -11.44 -13.65
N ARG A 72 0.31 -10.17 -14.04
CA ARG A 72 1.60 -9.49 -13.90
C ARG A 72 2.00 -9.38 -12.44
N TRP A 73 1.07 -8.99 -11.57
CA TRP A 73 1.29 -8.93 -10.13
C TRP A 73 1.59 -10.30 -9.54
N ARG A 74 0.73 -11.31 -9.79
CA ARG A 74 0.90 -12.68 -9.28
C ARG A 74 2.25 -13.30 -9.65
N ARG A 75 2.68 -13.17 -10.90
CA ARG A 75 3.99 -13.68 -11.34
C ARG A 75 5.16 -12.99 -10.65
N ALA A 76 5.03 -11.70 -10.36
CA ALA A 76 6.07 -10.95 -9.65
C ALA A 76 6.14 -11.37 -8.17
N THR A 77 5.00 -11.59 -7.52
CA THR A 77 4.93 -12.07 -6.12
C THR A 77 5.43 -13.50 -5.99
N GLU A 78 5.05 -14.40 -6.90
CA GLU A 78 5.56 -15.78 -6.96
C GLU A 78 7.09 -15.78 -7.12
N ALA A 79 7.62 -15.01 -8.07
CA ALA A 79 9.07 -14.92 -8.28
C ALA A 79 9.81 -14.35 -7.05
N ALA A 80 9.19 -13.44 -6.31
CA ALA A 80 9.76 -12.88 -5.08
C ALA A 80 9.76 -13.92 -3.94
N LEU A 81 8.67 -14.67 -3.77
CA LEU A 81 8.59 -15.76 -2.79
C LEU A 81 9.59 -16.89 -3.10
N ASP A 82 9.72 -17.28 -4.37
CA ASP A 82 10.74 -18.24 -4.81
C ASP A 82 12.18 -17.77 -4.51
N ALA A 83 12.44 -16.48 -4.65
CA ALA A 83 13.76 -15.92 -4.36
C ALA A 83 14.06 -15.93 -2.85
N VAL A 84 13.04 -15.64 -2.03
CA VAL A 84 13.13 -15.76 -0.57
C VAL A 84 13.39 -17.22 -0.20
N GLU A 85 12.60 -18.16 -0.72
CA GLU A 85 12.83 -19.60 -0.48
C GLU A 85 14.26 -20.02 -0.80
N ARG A 86 14.77 -19.68 -1.99
CA ARG A 86 16.15 -20.04 -2.36
C ARG A 86 17.19 -19.39 -1.44
N GLY A 87 16.92 -18.18 -0.94
CA GLY A 87 17.78 -17.49 0.03
C GLY A 87 17.76 -18.13 1.42
N PHE A 88 16.65 -18.74 1.82
CA PHE A 88 16.44 -19.33 3.15
C PHE A 88 16.24 -20.85 3.11
N ALA A 89 16.72 -21.53 2.06
CA ALA A 89 16.54 -22.98 1.87
C ALA A 89 17.07 -23.80 3.06
N HIS A 90 18.04 -23.26 3.81
CA HIS A 90 18.58 -23.87 5.01
C HIS A 90 17.55 -24.07 6.14
N VAL A 91 16.43 -23.32 6.13
CA VAL A 91 15.34 -23.44 7.10
C VAL A 91 14.59 -24.78 6.95
N PHE A 92 14.59 -25.35 5.75
CA PHE A 92 13.84 -26.56 5.41
C PHE A 92 14.71 -27.82 5.39
N VAL A 93 15.94 -27.76 5.90
CA VAL A 93 16.86 -28.91 5.92
C VAL A 93 16.24 -30.08 6.70
N GLY A 94 16.11 -31.22 6.03
CA GLY A 94 15.54 -32.44 6.62
C GLY A 94 14.04 -32.63 6.35
N MET A 95 13.36 -31.66 5.72
CA MET A 95 11.99 -31.81 5.24
C MET A 95 11.97 -32.39 3.82
N SER A 96 10.96 -33.18 3.51
CA SER A 96 10.68 -33.61 2.14
C SER A 96 10.08 -32.46 1.32
N GLU A 97 10.21 -32.52 0.00
CA GLU A 97 9.66 -31.52 -0.92
C GLU A 97 8.14 -31.31 -0.72
N GLN A 98 7.41 -32.40 -0.47
CA GLN A 98 5.96 -32.38 -0.22
C GLN A 98 5.60 -31.65 1.09
N GLU A 99 6.41 -31.80 2.14
CA GLU A 99 6.21 -31.10 3.41
C GLU A 99 6.55 -29.62 3.29
N ILE A 100 7.55 -29.27 2.47
CA ILE A 100 7.91 -27.89 2.16
C ILE A 100 6.76 -27.23 1.40
N GLU A 101 6.23 -27.88 0.36
CA GLU A 101 5.08 -27.37 -0.39
C GLU A 101 3.85 -27.15 0.52
N LEU A 102 3.55 -28.11 1.39
CA LEU A 102 2.42 -28.01 2.32
C LEU A 102 2.60 -26.88 3.33
N ALA A 103 3.80 -26.74 3.90
CA ALA A 103 4.12 -25.67 4.85
C ALA A 103 4.00 -24.28 4.20
N ARG A 104 4.20 -24.21 2.88
CA ARG A 104 4.24 -22.97 2.11
C ARG A 104 2.96 -22.65 1.35
N ALA A 105 1.98 -23.56 1.34
CA ALA A 105 0.71 -23.39 0.60
C ALA A 105 -0.01 -22.07 0.93
N ASP A 106 0.20 -21.57 2.15
CA ASP A 106 -0.42 -20.36 2.66
C ASP A 106 0.51 -19.14 2.71
N GLU A 107 1.71 -19.21 2.13
CA GLU A 107 2.60 -18.06 2.02
C GLU A 107 1.97 -16.98 1.15
N PHE A 108 2.15 -15.74 1.57
CA PHE A 108 1.64 -14.61 0.85
C PHE A 108 2.55 -13.39 0.97
N LEU A 109 2.61 -12.62 -0.11
CA LEU A 109 3.34 -11.37 -0.20
C LEU A 109 2.41 -10.27 -0.65
N THR A 110 2.39 -9.18 0.09
CA THR A 110 1.73 -7.93 -0.28
C THR A 110 2.65 -6.74 -0.04
N ILE A 111 2.19 -5.54 -0.40
CA ILE A 111 2.91 -4.31 -0.14
C ILE A 111 1.99 -3.27 0.51
N VAL A 112 2.61 -2.36 1.25
CA VAL A 112 1.99 -1.12 1.72
C VAL A 112 2.68 0.04 1.00
N PRO A 113 2.00 0.72 0.06
CA PRO A 113 2.56 1.93 -0.55
C PRO A 113 2.86 2.97 0.53
N THR A 114 4.05 3.54 0.51
CA THR A 114 4.42 4.63 1.41
C THR A 114 3.89 5.92 0.81
N SER A 115 2.78 6.44 1.35
CA SER A 115 2.26 7.76 1.00
C SER A 115 3.29 8.82 1.37
N ASN A 116 4.10 9.25 0.41
CA ASN A 116 5.11 10.29 0.63
C ASN A 116 4.52 11.71 0.63
N ASP A 117 3.18 11.84 0.60
CA ASP A 117 2.46 13.11 0.63
C ASP A 117 1.91 13.50 2.01
N LEU A 118 2.15 12.70 3.05
CA LEU A 118 1.95 13.20 4.40
C LEU A 118 3.21 13.98 4.80
N PRO A 119 3.12 15.30 5.06
CA PRO A 119 4.24 16.00 5.64
C PRO A 119 4.66 15.27 6.92
N LEU A 120 5.95 15.35 7.23
CA LEU A 120 6.62 14.69 8.35
C LEU A 120 5.95 14.81 9.75
N PRO A 121 5.02 15.74 10.09
CA PRO A 121 4.42 15.74 11.43
C PRO A 121 3.52 14.53 11.73
N ALA A 122 2.96 13.86 10.72
CA ALA A 122 1.99 12.77 10.97
C ALA A 122 2.65 11.46 11.43
N ARG A 123 3.88 11.18 11.00
CA ARG A 123 4.61 9.95 11.36
C ARG A 123 5.02 9.92 12.84
N LEU A 124 5.37 11.08 13.40
CA LEU A 124 5.72 11.20 14.83
C LEU A 124 4.51 10.96 15.75
N LEU A 125 3.28 11.24 15.28
CA LEU A 125 2.07 11.00 16.07
C LEU A 125 1.69 9.51 16.13
N SER A 126 1.98 8.72 15.10
CA SER A 126 1.75 7.27 15.11
C SER A 126 2.73 6.52 16.01
N GLU A 127 3.99 6.98 16.11
CA GLU A 127 4.98 6.42 17.03
C GLU A 127 4.70 6.85 18.49
N ALA A 128 4.19 8.07 18.71
CA ALA A 128 3.82 8.56 20.05
C ALA A 128 2.58 7.88 20.66
N ARG A 129 1.84 7.06 19.90
CA ARG A 129 0.70 6.27 20.42
C ARG A 129 1.12 5.13 21.35
N VAL A 130 2.40 4.77 21.37
CA VAL A 130 2.94 3.77 22.29
C VAL A 130 3.71 4.49 23.40
N GLY A 131 2.99 5.09 24.36
CA GLY A 131 3.64 5.56 25.60
C GLY A 131 3.06 6.77 26.31
N LEU A 132 2.06 7.47 25.77
CA LEU A 132 1.48 8.63 26.44
C LEU A 132 0.25 8.28 27.29
N PRO A 133 0.13 8.80 28.54
CA PRO A 133 -1.08 8.64 29.33
C PRO A 133 -2.27 9.32 28.63
N TRP A 134 -3.45 8.70 28.73
CA TRP A 134 -4.71 9.09 28.06
C TRP A 134 -5.03 10.61 28.11
N SER A 135 -4.69 11.29 29.21
CA SER A 135 -4.92 12.73 29.38
C SER A 135 -4.09 13.61 28.44
N ALA A 136 -2.90 13.17 28.03
CA ALA A 136 -2.05 13.90 27.08
C ALA A 136 -2.54 13.75 25.63
N THR A 137 -3.14 12.60 25.29
CA THR A 137 -3.71 12.32 23.97
C THR A 137 -4.87 13.26 23.65
N ALA A 138 -5.70 13.61 24.64
CA ALA A 138 -6.83 14.53 24.44
C ALA A 138 -6.36 15.96 24.11
N ALA A 139 -5.32 16.48 24.76
CA ALA A 139 -4.81 17.83 24.52
C ALA A 139 -4.20 17.99 23.11
N VAL A 140 -3.52 16.95 22.60
CA VAL A 140 -2.93 16.94 21.26
C VAL A 140 -4.02 16.83 20.17
N VAL A 141 -5.06 16.02 20.38
CA VAL A 141 -6.19 15.91 19.45
C VAL A 141 -6.97 17.22 19.35
N VAL A 142 -7.19 17.92 20.47
CA VAL A 142 -7.90 19.21 20.50
C VAL A 142 -7.08 20.31 19.82
N SER A 143 -5.75 20.33 20.00
CA SER A 143 -4.87 21.31 19.35
C SER A 143 -4.77 21.10 17.84
N ALA A 144 -4.75 19.84 17.39
CA ALA A 144 -4.74 19.50 15.97
C ALA A 144 -6.08 19.81 15.29
N ALA A 145 -7.21 19.58 15.96
CA ALA A 145 -8.53 19.97 15.45
C ALA A 145 -8.69 21.50 15.38
N ALA A 146 -8.13 22.24 16.35
CA ALA A 146 -8.13 23.70 16.33
C ALA A 146 -7.24 24.28 15.20
N GLN A 147 -6.08 23.66 14.93
CA GLN A 147 -5.21 24.04 13.81
C GLN A 147 -5.81 23.68 12.45
N ALA A 148 -6.52 22.55 12.34
CA ALA A 148 -7.25 22.19 11.13
C ALA A 148 -8.44 23.14 10.85
N ALA A 149 -9.09 23.67 11.89
CA ALA A 149 -10.15 24.66 11.76
C ALA A 149 -9.64 26.05 11.32
N LEU A 150 -8.39 26.40 11.64
CA LEU A 150 -7.76 27.67 11.23
C LEU A 150 -7.25 27.67 9.78
N VAL A 151 -7.19 26.51 9.12
CA VAL A 151 -6.73 26.35 7.73
C VAL A 151 -7.88 25.87 6.81
N ALA A 152 -9.13 26.20 7.17
CA ALA A 152 -10.26 26.15 6.24
C ALA A 152 -10.29 27.45 5.39
N PRO A 153 -10.64 27.39 4.09
CA PRO A 153 -10.28 28.41 3.12
C PRO A 153 -10.98 29.74 3.37
N ALA A 154 -10.18 30.79 3.52
CA ALA A 154 -10.56 32.20 3.41
C ALA A 154 -10.91 32.60 1.94
N ALA A 155 -11.76 31.82 1.28
CA ALA A 155 -12.22 32.09 -0.08
C ALA A 155 -13.71 31.75 -0.23
N LEU A 156 -14.56 32.37 0.58
CA LEU A 156 -16.01 32.45 0.36
C LEU A 156 -16.60 33.49 1.33
N ILE A 157 -16.29 34.78 1.12
CA ILE A 157 -17.15 35.96 1.39
C ILE A 157 -16.43 37.13 0.69
N ALA A 158 -16.84 37.42 -0.54
CA ALA A 158 -16.73 38.74 -1.14
C ALA A 158 -17.85 38.90 -2.19
N GLN A 159 -19.01 39.34 -1.69
CA GLN A 159 -19.93 40.27 -2.34
C GLN A 159 -20.70 39.83 -3.62
N ALA A 160 -21.97 39.46 -3.42
CA ALA A 160 -23.08 40.05 -4.20
C ALA A 160 -23.59 41.28 -3.39
N PRO A 161 -24.33 42.30 -3.92
CA PRO A 161 -25.31 42.31 -5.04
C PRO A 161 -25.10 43.56 -5.99
N VAL A 162 -25.82 43.90 -7.07
CA VAL A 162 -27.25 44.20 -7.32
C VAL A 162 -27.47 44.38 -8.84
N MET A 163 -28.66 44.00 -9.31
CA MET A 163 -29.37 44.27 -10.58
C MET A 163 -28.78 45.19 -11.68
N ALA A 164 -28.84 44.72 -12.93
CA ALA A 164 -29.18 45.55 -14.09
C ALA A 164 -29.99 44.75 -15.13
N HIS A 165 -31.13 45.33 -15.45
CA HIS A 165 -32.16 44.92 -16.40
C HIS A 165 -31.76 45.39 -17.81
N ALA A 166 -31.80 44.51 -18.83
CA ALA A 166 -31.98 44.92 -20.22
C ALA A 166 -32.33 43.71 -21.11
N ALA A 167 -33.63 43.49 -21.28
CA ALA A 167 -34.14 42.91 -22.50
C ALA A 167 -34.02 43.95 -23.63
N ALA A 168 -33.40 43.60 -24.75
CA ALA A 168 -33.48 44.37 -25.98
C ALA A 168 -33.28 43.49 -27.22
N PHE A 169 -34.42 43.24 -27.89
CA PHE A 169 -34.64 43.02 -29.32
C PHE A 169 -34.05 41.80 -30.04
N ALA A 170 -34.91 40.79 -30.18
CA ALA A 170 -34.97 39.96 -31.38
C ALA A 170 -36.38 40.10 -32.01
N ARG A 171 -36.51 41.06 -32.93
CA ARG A 171 -37.35 41.09 -34.16
C ARG A 171 -37.53 42.52 -34.64
#